data_AF-A0A173TN36-F1
#
_entry.id   AF-A0A173TN36-F1
#
_cell.length_a   1.000
_cell.length_b   1.000
_cell.length_c   1.000
_cell.angle_alpha   90.00
_cell.angle_beta   90.00
_cell.angle_gamma   90.00
#
_symmetry.space_group_name_H-M   'P 1'
#
loop_
_entity.id
_entity.type
_entity.pdbx_description
1 polymer ?
#
loop_
_entity_poly.entity_id
_entity_poly.type
_entity_poly.pdbx_seq_one_letter_code
_entity_poly.pdbx_strand_id
1 'polypeptide(L)'
;MAEKEIYPVRFNEVTNLIAHMLGEDYDTVAQMVYNTDIGKAINLNREDILYEQVTDNVLSVVKELGQKNPKILKVCTPENITREYLNTRKTVLPTKKTRYKRSSDLKRVQKARIREQRKKRGVFL
;
A
#
# COMPACT_ATOMS: atom_id res chain seq x y z
N MET A 1 24.28 1.50 7.09
CA MET A 1 22.97 1.43 7.76
C MET A 1 21.93 1.56 6.66
N ALA A 2 21.22 0.48 6.31
CA ALA A 2 20.22 0.54 5.25
C ALA A 2 19.04 1.38 5.76
N GLU A 3 18.78 2.51 5.12
CA GLU A 3 17.59 3.32 5.36
C GLU A 3 16.37 2.42 5.16
N LYS A 4 15.61 2.20 6.24
CA LYS A 4 14.33 1.49 6.15
C LYS A 4 13.44 2.34 5.25
N GLU A 5 13.19 1.90 4.03
CA GLU A 5 12.30 2.60 3.09
C GLU A 5 10.92 2.75 3.74
N ILE A 6 10.61 3.96 4.20
CA ILE A 6 9.29 4.33 4.70
C ILE A 6 8.43 4.56 3.46
N TYR A 7 7.52 3.64 3.19
CA TYR A 7 6.50 3.80 2.17
C TYR A 7 5.25 4.37 2.83
N PRO A 8 4.60 5.39 2.25
CA PRO A 8 3.38 5.95 2.80
C PRO A 8 2.25 4.94 2.65
N VAL A 9 2.00 4.17 3.70
CA VAL A 9 0.90 3.22 3.73
C VAL A 9 -0.37 4.01 3.95
N ARG A 10 -1.03 4.28 2.83
CA ARG A 10 -2.29 4.99 2.81
C ARG A 10 -3.41 4.01 3.10
N PHE A 11 -4.56 4.51 3.57
CA PHE A 11 -5.84 3.80 3.53
C PHE A 11 -5.99 2.95 2.26
N ASN A 12 -5.60 3.51 1.11
CA ASN A 12 -5.57 2.82 -0.17
C ASN A 12 -4.72 1.54 -0.21
N GLU A 13 -3.58 1.45 0.47
CA GLU A 13 -2.76 0.23 0.47
C GLU A 13 -3.43 -0.91 1.24
N VAL A 14 -4.03 -0.60 2.39
CA VAL A 14 -4.85 -1.55 3.17
C VAL A 14 -6.04 -2.01 2.34
N THR A 15 -6.77 -1.06 1.74
CA THR A 15 -7.94 -1.34 0.91
C THR A 15 -7.59 -2.15 -0.33
N ASN A 16 -6.50 -1.82 -1.04
CA ASN A 16 -6.07 -2.55 -2.23
C ASN A 16 -5.66 -3.98 -1.91
N LEU A 17 -4.99 -4.21 -0.77
CA LEU A 17 -4.60 -5.56 -0.37
C LEU A 17 -5.84 -6.42 -0.08
N ILE A 18 -6.83 -5.86 0.63
CA ILE A 18 -8.09 -6.55 0.93
C ILE A 18 -8.88 -6.81 -0.35
N ALA A 19 -8.97 -5.82 -1.25
CA ALA A 19 -9.64 -5.96 -2.55
C ALA A 19 -9.04 -7.07 -3.41
N HIS A 20 -7.71 -7.12 -3.49
CA HIS A 20 -7.02 -8.17 -4.23
C HIS A 20 -7.25 -9.56 -3.63
N MET A 21 -7.20 -9.69 -2.29
CA MET A 21 -7.47 -10.96 -1.60
C MET A 21 -8.91 -11.44 -1.80
N LEU A 22 -9.88 -10.53 -1.74
CA LEU A 22 -11.29 -10.86 -1.88
C LEU A 22 -11.72 -11.03 -3.34
N GLY A 23 -10.90 -10.57 -4.30
CA GLY A 23 -11.28 -10.52 -5.71
C GLY A 23 -12.38 -9.51 -6.01
N GLU A 24 -12.50 -8.47 -5.19
CA GLU A 24 -13.57 -7.46 -5.21
C GLU A 24 -13.05 -6.12 -5.73
N ASP A 25 -13.96 -5.28 -6.22
CA ASP A 25 -13.63 -3.94 -6.70
C ASP A 25 -13.16 -3.03 -5.56
N TYR A 26 -12.18 -2.17 -5.86
CA TYR A 26 -11.58 -1.27 -4.89
C TYR A 26 -12.62 -0.38 -4.19
N ASP A 27 -13.57 0.19 -4.93
CA ASP A 27 -14.56 1.12 -4.35
C ASP A 27 -15.49 0.42 -3.36
N THR A 28 -15.90 -0.81 -3.66
CA THR A 28 -16.69 -1.66 -2.77
C THR A 28 -15.95 -1.93 -1.47
N VAL A 29 -14.69 -2.34 -1.58
CA VAL A 29 -13.86 -2.62 -0.41
C VAL A 29 -13.49 -1.34 0.34
N ALA A 30 -13.28 -0.22 -0.34
CA ALA A 30 -13.02 1.08 0.28
C ALA A 30 -14.19 1.48 1.17
N GLN A 31 -15.42 1.31 0.71
CA GLN A 31 -16.61 1.59 1.52
C GLN A 31 -16.71 0.65 2.72
N MET A 32 -16.40 -0.64 2.55
CA MET A 32 -16.39 -1.60 3.67
C MET A 32 -15.35 -1.25 4.73
N VAL A 33 -14.11 -0.94 4.31
CA VAL A 33 -13.03 -0.54 5.21
C VAL A 33 -13.35 0.80 5.86
N TYR A 34 -13.92 1.77 5.14
CA TYR A 34 -14.29 3.06 5.74
C TYR A 34 -15.43 2.95 6.76
N ASN A 35 -16.24 1.89 6.69
CA ASN A 35 -17.29 1.61 7.65
C ASN A 35 -16.77 0.97 8.95
N THR A 36 -15.50 0.57 9.02
CA THR A 36 -14.86 0.07 10.25
C THR A 36 -14.23 1.21 11.04
N ASP A 37 -14.22 1.09 12.36
CA ASP A 37 -13.65 2.13 13.22
C ASP A 37 -12.13 2.24 13.00
N ILE A 38 -11.48 1.11 12.75
CA ILE A 38 -10.06 1.05 12.38
C ILE A 38 -9.81 1.71 11.02
N GLY A 39 -10.64 1.45 10.01
CA GLY A 39 -10.48 2.04 8.68
C GLY A 39 -10.71 3.55 8.66
N LYS A 40 -11.64 4.06 9.48
CA LYS A 40 -11.79 5.51 9.71
C LYS A 40 -10.55 6.10 10.35
N ALA A 41 -9.99 5.46 11.37
CA ALA A 41 -8.77 5.90 12.03
C ALA A 41 -7.58 5.94 11.06
N ILE A 42 -7.42 4.91 10.22
CA ILE A 42 -6.38 4.87 9.17
C ILE A 42 -6.60 5.98 8.14
N ASN A 43 -7.84 6.29 7.76
CA ASN A 43 -8.10 7.37 6.79
C ASN A 43 -7.88 8.77 7.38
N LEU A 44 -8.15 8.96 8.68
CA LEU A 44 -7.95 10.22 9.39
C LEU A 44 -6.46 10.46 9.70
N ASN A 45 -5.72 9.40 10.01
CA ASN A 45 -4.28 9.47 10.23
C ASN A 45 -3.56 9.58 8.89
N ARG A 46 -3.16 10.80 8.54
CA ARG A 46 -2.31 11.09 7.37
C ARG A 46 -0.81 10.84 7.64
N GLU A 47 -0.50 10.11 8.70
CA GLU A 47 0.88 9.84 9.11
C GLU A 47 1.45 8.64 8.35
N ASP A 48 2.74 8.74 8.03
CA ASP A 48 3.49 7.66 7.40
C ASP A 48 3.74 6.55 8.42
N ILE A 49 3.02 5.44 8.31
CA ILE A 49 3.23 4.25 9.13
C ILE A 49 4.27 3.31 8.48
N LEU A 50 4.96 2.53 9.31
CA LEU A 50 5.94 1.56 8.86
C LEU A 50 5.28 0.41 8.09
N TYR A 51 6.04 -0.19 7.18
CA TYR A 51 5.60 -1.31 6.34
C TYR A 51 5.10 -2.54 7.13
N GLU A 52 5.65 -2.80 8.31
CA GLU A 52 5.22 -3.89 9.21
C GLU A 52 3.86 -3.59 9.85
N GLN A 53 3.53 -2.29 10.01
CA GLN A 53 2.26 -1.86 10.58
C GLN A 53 1.09 -2.01 9.58
N VAL A 54 1.36 -2.24 8.29
CA VAL A 54 0.32 -2.47 7.26
C VAL A 54 -0.34 -3.81 7.43
N THR A 55 0.45 -4.87 7.62
CA THR A 55 -0.09 -6.21 7.84
C THR A 55 -0.92 -6.25 9.11
N ASP A 56 -0.47 -5.55 10.15
CA ASP A 56 -1.18 -5.44 11.43
C ASP A 56 -2.50 -4.65 11.26
N ASN A 57 -2.47 -3.55 10.51
CA ASN A 57 -3.68 -2.77 10.19
C ASN A 57 -4.67 -3.57 9.33
N VAL A 58 -4.19 -4.28 8.31
CA VAL A 58 -5.02 -5.17 7.48
C VAL A 58 -5.64 -6.25 8.35
N LEU A 59 -4.85 -6.91 9.20
CA LEU A 59 -5.34 -7.94 10.13
C LEU A 59 -6.43 -7.38 11.06
N SER A 60 -6.24 -6.17 11.56
CA SER A 60 -7.18 -5.50 12.45
C SER A 60 -8.49 -5.18 11.74
N VAL A 61 -8.41 -4.61 10.53
CA VAL A 61 -9.59 -4.33 9.67
C VAL A 61 -10.31 -5.63 9.28
N VAL A 62 -9.58 -6.65 8.86
CA VAL A 62 -10.11 -7.97 8.48
C VAL A 62 -10.80 -8.64 9.67
N LYS A 63 -10.28 -8.50 10.89
CA LYS A 63 -10.90 -9.03 12.10
C LYS A 63 -12.26 -8.38 12.36
N GLU A 64 -12.37 -7.06 12.21
CA GLU A 64 -13.63 -6.33 12.38
C GLU A 64 -14.63 -6.63 11.26
N LEU A 65 -14.18 -6.66 10.00
CA LEU A 65 -15.01 -7.08 8.87
C LEU A 65 -15.47 -8.55 9.01
N GLY A 66 -14.59 -9.40 9.53
CA GLY A 66 -14.80 -10.81 9.77
C GLY A 66 -15.88 -11.13 10.81
N GLN A 67 -16.06 -10.24 11.79
CA GLN A 67 -17.18 -10.34 12.74
C GLN A 67 -18.54 -10.20 12.04
N LYS A 68 -18.61 -9.36 10.99
CA LYS A 68 -19.83 -9.14 10.20
C LYS A 68 -19.97 -10.16 9.06
N ASN A 69 -18.86 -10.63 8.50
CA ASN A 69 -18.83 -11.62 7.43
C ASN A 69 -17.71 -12.65 7.62
N PRO A 70 -17.99 -13.83 8.19
CA PRO A 70 -16.97 -14.83 8.51
C PRO A 70 -16.31 -15.45 7.27
N LYS A 71 -16.84 -15.25 6.05
CA LYS A 71 -16.16 -15.66 4.81
C LYS A 71 -14.85 -14.90 4.60
N ILE A 72 -14.79 -13.64 5.05
CA ILE A 72 -13.59 -12.79 4.93
C ILE A 72 -12.44 -13.38 5.75
N LEU A 73 -12.70 -13.94 6.93
CA LEU A 73 -11.68 -14.58 7.77
C LEU A 73 -11.09 -15.86 7.15
N LYS A 74 -11.85 -16.54 6.28
CA LYS A 74 -11.36 -17.73 5.58
C LYS A 74 -10.40 -17.38 4.43
N VAL A 75 -10.61 -16.23 3.82
CA VAL A 75 -9.83 -15.77 2.66
C VAL A 75 -8.60 -14.99 3.14
N CYS A 76 -8.81 -14.03 4.03
CA CYS A 76 -7.78 -13.13 4.55
C CYS A 76 -7.13 -13.71 5.82
N THR A 77 -6.49 -14.88 5.71
CA THR A 77 -5.70 -15.44 6.82
C THR A 77 -4.39 -14.66 6.99
N PRO A 78 -3.76 -14.68 8.18
CA PRO A 78 -2.47 -14.02 8.39
C PRO A 78 -1.40 -14.45 7.39
N GLU A 79 -1.36 -15.74 7.03
CA GLU A 79 -0.42 -16.28 6.04
C GLU A 79 -0.71 -15.78 4.62
N ASN A 80 -1.99 -15.70 4.23
CA ASN A 80 -2.38 -15.18 2.93
C ASN A 80 -2.07 -13.69 2.81
N ILE A 81 -2.41 -12.89 3.84
CA ILE A 81 -2.10 -11.46 3.91
C ILE A 81 -0.61 -11.22 3.73
N THR A 82 0.24 -11.92 4.49
CA THR A 82 1.69 -11.78 4.38
C THR A 82 2.22 -12.23 3.02
N ARG A 83 1.71 -13.33 2.46
CA ARG A 83 2.10 -13.82 1.13
C ARG A 83 1.74 -12.83 0.03
N GLU A 84 0.53 -12.28 0.05
CA GLU A 84 0.02 -11.34 -0.95
C GLU A 84 0.73 -10.00 -0.86
N TYR A 85 1.04 -9.57 0.35
CA TYR A 85 1.80 -8.37 0.63
C TYR A 85 3.26 -8.49 0.15
N LEU A 86 3.89 -9.64 0.33
CA LEU A 86 5.21 -9.92 -0.25
C LEU A 86 5.18 -10.01 -1.77
N ASN A 87 4.10 -10.53 -2.36
CA ASN A 87 3.93 -10.62 -3.82
C ASN A 87 3.67 -9.26 -4.48
N THR A 88 2.87 -8.40 -3.86
CA THR A 88 2.69 -7.01 -4.30
C THR A 88 4.01 -6.24 -4.20
N ARG A 89 4.83 -6.46 -3.16
CA ARG A 89 6.21 -5.92 -3.10
C ARG A 89 7.08 -6.39 -4.26
N LYS A 90 7.06 -7.71 -4.56
CA LYS A 90 7.82 -8.32 -5.67
C LYS A 90 7.35 -7.90 -7.05
N THR A 91 6.11 -7.44 -7.23
CA THR A 91 5.55 -6.96 -8.51
C THR A 91 5.64 -5.44 -8.67
N VAL A 92 5.60 -4.68 -7.57
CA VAL A 92 5.81 -3.21 -7.58
C VAL A 92 7.28 -2.83 -7.81
N LEU A 93 8.24 -3.62 -7.33
CA LEU A 93 9.67 -3.43 -7.61
C LEU A 93 10.06 -3.54 -9.11
N PRO A 94 9.60 -4.55 -9.88
CA PRO A 94 9.86 -4.65 -11.32
C PRO A 94 8.98 -3.72 -12.15
N THR A 95 7.79 -3.31 -11.71
CA THR A 95 6.98 -2.33 -12.46
C THR A 95 7.62 -0.93 -12.46
N LYS A 96 8.34 -0.50 -11.41
CA LYS A 96 9.17 0.72 -11.48
C LYS A 96 10.33 0.60 -12.47
N LYS A 97 11.03 -0.54 -12.49
CA LYS A 97 12.14 -0.80 -13.43
C LYS A 97 11.65 -0.85 -14.88
N THR A 98 10.50 -1.46 -15.15
CA THR A 98 9.90 -1.52 -16.49
C THR A 98 9.23 -0.22 -16.90
N ARG A 99 8.61 0.55 -15.98
CA ARG A 99 8.04 1.89 -16.26
C ARG A 99 9.11 2.93 -16.60
N TYR A 100 10.29 2.86 -15.98
CA TYR A 100 11.43 3.71 -16.37
C TYR A 100 11.99 3.31 -17.73
N LYS A 101 12.07 2.01 -18.04
CA LYS A 101 12.45 1.54 -19.37
C LYS A 101 11.45 1.96 -20.46
N ARG A 102 10.15 2.02 -20.14
CA ARG A 102 9.06 2.41 -21.05
C ARG A 102 8.73 3.91 -21.08
N SER A 103 9.35 4.74 -20.24
CA SER A 103 9.07 6.18 -20.24
C SER A 103 9.71 6.86 -21.45
N SER A 104 9.00 7.77 -22.10
CA SER A 104 9.55 8.60 -23.18
C SER A 104 10.75 9.41 -22.69
N ASP A 105 11.63 9.80 -23.61
CA ASP A 105 12.88 10.48 -23.28
C ASP A 105 12.66 11.82 -22.57
N LEU A 106 11.63 12.55 -23.01
CA LEU A 106 11.16 13.78 -22.37
C LEU A 106 10.82 13.58 -20.88
N LYS A 107 10.13 12.49 -20.54
CA LYS A 107 9.78 12.17 -19.15
C LYS A 107 11.01 11.79 -18.33
N ARG A 108 12.03 11.16 -18.93
CA ARG A 108 13.30 10.85 -18.25
C ARG A 108 14.06 12.13 -17.91
N VAL A 109 14.17 13.05 -18.86
CA VAL A 109 14.85 14.34 -18.68
C VAL A 109 14.15 15.18 -17.60
N GLN A 110 12.82 15.29 -17.64
CA GLN A 110 12.06 16.01 -16.61
C GLN A 110 12.30 15.44 -15.20
N LYS A 111 12.31 14.11 -15.07
CA LYS A 111 12.51 13.44 -13.79
C LYS A 111 13.95 13.58 -13.27
N ALA A 112 14.94 13.58 -14.16
CA ALA A 112 16.33 13.88 -13.84
C ALA A 112 16.51 15.32 -13.33
N ARG A 113 15.90 16.29 -14.02
CA ARG A 113 15.93 17.71 -13.62
C ARG A 113 15.32 17.93 -12.23
N ILE A 114 14.20 17.28 -11.93
CA ILE A 114 13.57 17.34 -10.61
C ILE A 114 14.49 16.75 -9.52
N ARG A 115 15.19 15.64 -9.80
CA ARG A 115 16.15 15.05 -8.86
C ARG A 115 17.33 15.98 -8.58
N GLU A 116 17.88 16.62 -9.60
CA GLU A 116 18.96 17.61 -9.41
C GLU A 116 18.49 18.81 -8.57
N GLN A 117 17.30 19.34 -8.84
CA GLN A 117 16.74 20.44 -8.07
C GLN A 117 16.53 20.07 -6.60
N ARG A 118 16.09 18.83 -6.32
CA ARG A 118 15.93 18.34 -4.95
C ARG A 118 17.28 18.18 -4.23
N LYS A 119 18.29 17.63 -4.90
CA LYS A 119 19.67 17.56 -4.38
C LYS A 119 20.22 18.95 -4.02
N LYS A 120 20.04 19.94 -4.90
CA LYS A 120 20.47 21.32 -4.66
C LYS A 120 19.75 21.97 -3.47
N ARG A 121 18.52 21.54 -3.17
CA ARG A 121 17.71 22.03 -2.05
C ARG A 121 17.98 21.27 -0.73
N GLY A 122 18.94 20.35 -0.71
CA GLY A 122 19.23 19.53 0.48
C GLY A 122 18.11 18.54 0.85
N VAL A 123 17.11 18.35 -0.02
CA VAL A 123 16.04 17.37 0.18
C VAL A 123 16.57 16.02 -0.33
N PHE A 124 17.24 15.31 0.55
CA PHE A 124 17.62 13.91 0.34
C PHE A 124 16.42 13.01 0.63
N LEU A 125 16.11 12.13 -0.33
CA LEU A 125 15.27 10.94 -0.18
C LEU A 125 16.15 9.73 -0.40
#